data_AF-A0AAW5UUR6-F1
#
_entry.id   AF-A0AAW5UUR6-F1
#
_cell.length_a   1.000
_cell.length_b   1.000
_cell.length_c   1.000
_cell.angle_alpha   90.00
_cell.angle_beta   90.00
_cell.angle_gamma   90.00
#
_symmetry.space_group_name_H-M   'P 1'
#
loop_
_entity.id
_entity.type
_entity.pdbx_description
1 polymer ?
#
loop_
_entity_poly.entity_id
_entity_poly.type
_entity_poly.pdbx_seq_one_letter_code
_entity_poly.pdbx_strand_id
1 'polypeptide(L)'
;MKHIFIAIVCLLGSMSLQSCLHDDKEFFDDSAANRIESTVENTQKLLESSENGWQLHYFTGKGMTGGGYTFLMKFANGKVTVAGDTAVAAPTERATSSYTVDRSMGPVLSFNTYNDIFHFLGEPSYGEIEGDQGDWEFVITKLTEDSIFVRGKKWENEMVFTRIPADLDWTSYLNSIADVQKRLGVNYRVGNSTDASKMIEINSSKRRILSRTANGQIVEQPFYVTTTGIHAVNEPVVLDGNEVQDFLVSPTGVLSAKDNEALTLKTYAPSIDTWVGKWILSAMQGSCDITISKVEDEENMLKGTFTTGGYTYNIGLDFDPETGNLNLPSQLIEDPSGKYPALRLMNADLNKGTLLGKGGMNVVWHGVSQEGDFEDDGTLASEGYASDTFVALACTAKGEPIKENNQYVFVIEWYYLSNLTPNK
;
A
#
# COMPACT_ATOMS: atom_id res chain seq x y z
N MET A 1 -39.55 -71.44 -2.71
CA MET A 1 -38.70 -70.24 -2.92
C MET A 1 -39.49 -68.93 -3.09
N LYS A 2 -40.67 -68.89 -3.76
CA LYS A 2 -41.50 -67.67 -3.88
C LYS A 2 -41.99 -67.09 -2.53
N HIS A 3 -42.34 -67.93 -1.55
CA HIS A 3 -42.84 -67.45 -0.25
C HIS A 3 -41.74 -66.88 0.66
N ILE A 4 -40.49 -67.33 0.52
CA ILE A 4 -39.34 -66.79 1.27
C ILE A 4 -38.95 -65.43 0.72
N PHE A 5 -39.05 -65.23 -0.61
CA PHE A 5 -38.74 -63.94 -1.24
C PHE A 5 -39.75 -62.86 -0.83
N ILE A 6 -41.04 -63.21 -0.72
CA ILE A 6 -42.08 -62.30 -0.23
C ILE A 6 -41.86 -61.94 1.25
N ALA A 7 -41.49 -62.91 2.08
CA ALA A 7 -41.19 -62.67 3.49
C ALA A 7 -39.98 -61.74 3.68
N ILE A 8 -38.94 -61.89 2.86
CA ILE A 8 -37.73 -61.04 2.91
C ILE A 8 -38.03 -59.62 2.41
N VAL A 9 -38.86 -59.45 1.37
CA VAL A 9 -39.29 -58.14 0.87
C VAL A 9 -40.20 -57.41 1.86
N CYS A 10 -41.09 -58.13 2.56
CA CYS A 10 -41.90 -57.55 3.64
C CYS A 10 -41.07 -57.15 4.87
N LEU A 11 -40.02 -57.91 5.20
CA LEU A 11 -39.11 -57.60 6.31
C LEU A 11 -38.24 -56.38 6.00
N LEU A 12 -37.70 -56.27 4.78
CA LEU A 12 -36.92 -55.12 4.32
C LEU A 12 -37.76 -53.83 4.22
N GLY A 13 -39.03 -53.94 3.82
CA GLY A 13 -39.97 -52.79 3.82
C GLY A 13 -40.31 -52.26 5.22
N SER A 14 -40.26 -53.13 6.24
CA SER A 14 -40.50 -52.72 7.63
C SER A 14 -39.31 -52.02 8.29
N MET A 15 -38.08 -52.25 7.81
CA MET A 15 -36.89 -51.53 8.29
C MET A 15 -36.71 -50.15 7.63
N SER A 16 -37.32 -49.89 6.47
CA SER A 16 -37.34 -48.57 5.83
C SER A 16 -38.31 -47.56 6.48
N LEU A 17 -39.20 -47.99 7.38
CA LEU A 17 -40.14 -47.10 8.07
C LEU A 17 -39.60 -46.50 9.38
N GLN A 18 -38.38 -46.85 9.81
CA GLN A 18 -37.72 -46.18 10.95
C GLN A 18 -36.85 -44.99 10.55
N SER A 19 -36.73 -44.66 9.25
CA SER A 19 -35.99 -43.48 8.78
C SER A 19 -36.77 -42.15 8.87
N CYS A 20 -38.03 -42.18 9.33
CA CYS A 20 -38.85 -40.99 9.51
C CYS A 20 -39.33 -40.81 10.96
N LEU A 21 -38.51 -41.23 11.93
CA LEU A 21 -38.48 -40.52 13.21
C LEU A 21 -37.25 -39.61 13.14
N HIS A 22 -37.37 -38.50 12.39
CA HIS A 22 -36.53 -37.34 12.68
C HIS A 22 -36.92 -36.96 14.10
N ASP A 23 -36.08 -37.35 15.06
CA ASP A 23 -35.99 -36.66 16.32
C ASP A 23 -35.46 -35.27 15.93
N ASP A 24 -36.36 -34.40 15.45
CA ASP A 24 -36.14 -32.97 15.29
C ASP A 24 -35.94 -32.45 16.71
N LYS A 25 -34.76 -32.71 17.26
CA LYS A 25 -34.21 -31.84 18.27
C LYS A 25 -34.03 -30.53 17.54
N GLU A 26 -35.05 -29.68 17.62
CA GLU A 26 -34.94 -28.27 17.37
C GLU A 26 -33.74 -27.79 18.18
N PHE A 27 -32.57 -27.71 17.53
CA PHE A 27 -31.35 -27.20 18.15
C PHE A 27 -31.50 -25.72 18.53
N PHE A 28 -32.56 -25.09 18.02
CA PHE A 28 -32.97 -23.71 18.22
C PHE A 28 -34.49 -23.65 18.31
N ASP A 29 -35.02 -23.03 19.36
CA ASP A 29 -36.48 -22.91 19.64
C ASP A 29 -37.25 -22.03 18.62
N ASP A 30 -36.55 -21.41 17.65
CA ASP A 30 -37.10 -20.44 16.71
C ASP A 30 -36.74 -20.78 15.26
N SER A 31 -37.60 -20.44 14.28
CA SER A 31 -37.31 -20.71 12.87
C SER A 31 -36.09 -19.92 12.36
N ALA A 32 -35.36 -20.45 11.38
CA ALA A 32 -34.21 -19.74 10.79
C ALA A 32 -34.59 -18.34 10.25
N ALA A 33 -35.80 -18.18 9.71
CA ALA A 33 -36.32 -16.90 9.23
C ALA A 33 -36.55 -15.90 10.38
N ASN A 34 -37.17 -16.35 11.48
CA ASN A 34 -37.42 -15.51 12.67
C ASN A 34 -36.11 -15.04 13.31
N ARG A 35 -35.10 -15.92 13.39
CA ARG A 35 -33.77 -15.57 13.94
C ARG A 35 -33.07 -14.49 13.10
N ILE A 36 -33.17 -14.57 11.77
CA ILE A 36 -32.60 -13.56 10.88
C ILE A 36 -33.35 -12.23 11.02
N GLU A 37 -34.68 -12.25 11.10
CA GLU A 37 -35.49 -11.04 11.32
C GLU A 37 -35.16 -10.35 12.65
N SER A 38 -35.09 -11.11 13.74
CA SER A 38 -34.65 -10.61 15.04
C SER A 38 -33.23 -10.02 14.97
N THR A 39 -32.31 -10.67 14.25
CA THR A 39 -30.94 -10.17 14.10
C THR A 39 -30.88 -8.87 13.30
N VAL A 40 -31.69 -8.74 12.23
CA VAL A 40 -31.80 -7.50 11.44
C VAL A 40 -32.32 -6.35 12.31
N GLU A 41 -33.41 -6.55 13.04
CA GLU A 41 -33.97 -5.53 13.93
C GLU A 41 -33.00 -5.15 15.06
N ASN A 42 -32.35 -6.14 15.68
CA ASN A 42 -31.39 -5.92 16.75
C ASN A 42 -30.16 -5.17 16.23
N THR A 43 -29.68 -5.48 15.03
CA THR A 43 -28.58 -4.76 14.38
C THR A 43 -28.96 -3.30 14.17
N GLN A 44 -30.14 -3.03 13.61
CA GLN A 44 -30.59 -1.66 13.35
C GLN A 44 -30.75 -0.85 14.66
N LYS A 45 -31.37 -1.45 15.68
CA LYS A 45 -31.50 -0.85 17.01
C LYS A 45 -30.14 -0.56 17.64
N LEU A 46 -29.17 -1.47 17.50
CA LEU A 46 -27.83 -1.30 18.05
C LEU A 46 -27.06 -0.20 17.31
N LEU A 47 -27.06 -0.19 15.98
CA LEU A 47 -26.41 0.85 15.17
C LEU A 47 -26.88 2.25 15.59
N GLU A 48 -28.19 2.44 15.77
CA GLU A 48 -28.78 3.74 16.15
C GLU A 48 -28.74 4.02 17.67
N SER A 49 -28.34 3.05 18.51
CA SER A 49 -28.28 3.27 19.97
C SER A 49 -27.07 4.09 20.42
N SER A 50 -26.07 4.30 19.55
CA SER A 50 -24.89 5.08 19.90
C SER A 50 -25.12 6.58 19.80
N GLU A 51 -25.01 7.26 20.95
CA GLU A 51 -25.16 8.71 21.06
C GLU A 51 -24.13 9.46 20.21
N ASN A 52 -22.88 8.99 20.14
CA ASN A 52 -21.83 9.61 19.33
C ASN A 52 -21.37 8.74 18.15
N GLY A 53 -22.11 7.67 17.85
CA GLY A 53 -21.80 6.78 16.73
C GLY A 53 -20.72 5.74 17.02
N TRP A 54 -20.08 5.29 15.96
CA TRP A 54 -19.18 4.15 15.91
C TRP A 54 -17.91 4.49 15.15
N GLN A 55 -16.78 4.02 15.64
CA GLN A 55 -15.50 4.06 14.94
C GLN A 55 -15.30 2.74 14.20
N LEU A 56 -14.93 2.81 12.94
CA LEU A 56 -14.54 1.66 12.13
C LEU A 56 -13.07 1.82 11.72
N HIS A 57 -12.24 0.87 12.13
CA HIS A 57 -10.96 0.65 11.46
C HIS A 57 -11.23 -0.20 10.23
N TYR A 58 -11.06 0.44 9.07
CA TYR A 58 -11.45 -0.06 7.76
C TYR A 58 -10.22 -0.48 6.96
N PHE A 59 -10.27 -1.64 6.32
CA PHE A 59 -9.15 -2.19 5.58
C PHE A 59 -9.52 -2.47 4.14
N THR A 60 -8.66 -2.03 3.23
CA THR A 60 -8.80 -2.24 1.80
C THR A 60 -7.98 -3.42 1.29
N GLY A 61 -8.35 -3.94 0.12
CA GLY A 61 -7.66 -5.05 -0.53
C GLY A 61 -7.95 -6.41 0.10
N LYS A 62 -8.13 -7.45 -0.72
CA LYS A 62 -8.46 -8.79 -0.22
C LYS A 62 -7.40 -9.31 0.73
N GLY A 63 -7.78 -9.65 1.97
CA GLY A 63 -6.81 -10.09 2.98
C GLY A 63 -5.97 -8.93 3.53
N MET A 64 -6.53 -7.71 3.52
CA MET A 64 -5.90 -6.48 3.98
C MET A 64 -4.58 -6.17 3.26
N THR A 65 -4.54 -6.42 1.94
CA THR A 65 -3.38 -6.08 1.08
C THR A 65 -3.23 -4.59 0.84
N GLY A 66 -4.30 -3.82 1.04
CA GLY A 66 -4.27 -2.36 1.00
C GLY A 66 -3.95 -1.74 2.36
N GLY A 67 -4.53 -0.57 2.63
CA GLY A 67 -4.27 0.26 3.78
C GLY A 67 -5.33 0.18 4.89
N GLY A 68 -4.99 0.70 6.07
CA GLY A 68 -5.91 0.89 7.19
C GLY A 68 -6.36 2.35 7.37
N TYR A 69 -7.67 2.56 7.49
CA TYR A 69 -8.30 3.88 7.57
C TYR A 69 -9.25 3.94 8.76
N THR A 70 -9.47 5.14 9.30
CA THR A 70 -10.44 5.35 10.38
C THR A 70 -11.66 6.11 9.87
N PHE A 71 -12.83 5.50 10.02
CA PHE A 71 -14.13 6.16 9.82
C PHE A 71 -14.86 6.36 11.14
N LEU A 72 -15.52 7.51 11.28
CA LEU A 72 -16.47 7.78 12.36
C LEU A 72 -17.87 7.85 11.75
N MET A 73 -18.82 7.12 12.34
CA MET A 73 -20.14 6.87 11.73
C MET A 73 -21.27 6.98 12.73
N LYS A 74 -22.23 7.87 12.47
CA LYS A 74 -23.43 8.02 13.29
C LYS A 74 -24.66 7.63 12.51
N PHE A 75 -25.34 6.58 12.98
CA PHE A 75 -26.57 6.07 12.39
C PHE A 75 -27.77 6.71 13.08
N ALA A 76 -28.75 7.17 12.30
CA ALA A 76 -30.02 7.67 12.78
C ALA A 76 -31.07 7.66 11.66
N ASN A 77 -32.26 7.13 11.94
CA ASN A 77 -33.42 7.18 11.03
C ASN A 77 -33.12 6.65 9.61
N GLY A 78 -32.40 5.52 9.51
CA GLY A 78 -32.03 4.93 8.22
C GLY A 78 -30.99 5.75 7.42
N LYS A 79 -30.35 6.73 8.06
CA LYS A 79 -29.21 7.49 7.53
C LYS A 79 -27.96 7.26 8.36
N VAL A 80 -26.80 7.44 7.74
CA VAL A 80 -25.50 7.38 8.40
C VAL A 80 -24.69 8.61 7.98
N THR A 81 -24.27 9.40 8.97
CA THR A 81 -23.30 10.49 8.78
C THR A 81 -21.90 9.94 9.01
N VAL A 82 -21.01 10.16 8.05
CA VAL A 82 -19.65 9.61 8.02
C VAL A 82 -18.62 10.75 8.04
N ALA A 83 -17.53 10.53 8.76
CA ALA A 83 -16.26 11.25 8.66
C ALA A 83 -15.13 10.23 8.45
N GLY A 84 -14.04 10.63 7.81
CA GLY A 84 -12.84 9.81 7.61
C GLY A 84 -11.58 10.52 8.07
N ASP A 85 -10.49 9.76 8.25
CA ASP A 85 -9.16 10.36 8.42
C ASP A 85 -8.68 11.07 7.14
N THR A 86 -7.56 11.79 7.25
CA THR A 86 -7.05 12.67 6.20
C THR A 86 -6.64 12.00 4.90
N ALA A 87 -6.51 10.67 4.87
CA ALA A 87 -6.34 9.96 3.60
C ALA A 87 -7.64 9.89 2.78
N VAL A 88 -8.79 10.20 3.39
CA VAL A 88 -10.11 10.11 2.77
C VAL A 88 -10.79 11.48 2.65
N ALA A 89 -10.78 12.30 3.71
CA ALA A 89 -11.47 13.60 3.74
C ALA A 89 -10.83 14.57 4.72
N ALA A 90 -11.14 15.87 4.62
CA ALA A 90 -10.66 16.81 5.63
C ALA A 90 -11.29 16.51 7.01
N PRO A 91 -10.59 16.71 8.14
CA PRO A 91 -11.10 16.36 9.47
C PRO A 91 -12.44 17.00 9.86
N THR A 92 -12.81 18.10 9.21
CA THR A 92 -14.09 18.83 9.40
C THR A 92 -15.21 18.33 8.49
N GLU A 93 -14.91 17.59 7.42
CA GLU A 93 -15.88 17.20 6.40
C GLU A 93 -16.74 16.02 6.85
N ARG A 94 -18.02 16.09 6.52
CA ARG A 94 -19.01 15.07 6.83
C ARG A 94 -19.88 14.82 5.61
N ALA A 95 -20.20 13.58 5.36
CA ALA A 95 -21.11 13.18 4.29
C ALA A 95 -22.17 12.22 4.83
N THR A 96 -23.32 12.13 4.17
CA THR A 96 -24.44 11.30 4.66
C THR A 96 -24.91 10.33 3.58
N SER A 97 -25.03 9.07 3.96
CA SER A 97 -25.66 8.02 3.15
C SER A 97 -26.96 7.54 3.77
N SER A 98 -27.81 6.91 2.97
CA SER A 98 -28.84 6.00 3.44
C SER A 98 -28.21 4.65 3.72
N TYR A 99 -28.67 3.96 4.76
CA TYR A 99 -28.25 2.59 5.04
C TYR A 99 -29.46 1.68 5.21
N THR A 100 -29.26 0.39 4.95
CA THR A 100 -30.23 -0.67 5.27
C THR A 100 -29.53 -1.83 5.93
N VAL A 101 -30.30 -2.61 6.70
CA VAL A 101 -29.89 -3.95 7.12
C VAL A 101 -30.84 -4.94 6.43
N ASP A 102 -30.34 -5.74 5.48
CA ASP A 102 -31.14 -6.69 4.70
C ASP A 102 -30.74 -8.16 4.93
N ARG A 103 -31.42 -9.08 4.24
CA ARG A 103 -31.32 -10.54 4.41
C ARG A 103 -30.48 -11.25 3.33
N SER A 104 -29.48 -10.59 2.75
CA SER A 104 -28.68 -11.17 1.66
C SER A 104 -27.45 -11.96 2.18
N MET A 105 -27.62 -13.26 2.48
CA MET A 105 -26.57 -14.13 3.09
C MET A 105 -26.26 -13.86 4.58
N GLY A 106 -27.30 -13.52 5.34
CA GLY A 106 -27.20 -13.09 6.75
C GLY A 106 -27.75 -11.67 6.90
N PRO A 107 -27.60 -11.04 8.07
CA PRO A 107 -27.86 -9.60 8.22
C PRO A 107 -26.74 -8.85 7.49
N VAL A 108 -27.09 -8.09 6.44
CA VAL A 108 -26.11 -7.30 5.68
C VAL A 108 -26.39 -5.83 5.87
N LEU A 109 -25.40 -5.11 6.40
CA LEU A 109 -25.37 -3.66 6.45
C LEU A 109 -24.91 -3.12 5.09
N SER A 110 -25.78 -2.38 4.41
CA SER A 110 -25.50 -1.80 3.09
C SER A 110 -25.63 -0.28 3.13
N PHE A 111 -24.69 0.41 2.50
CA PHE A 111 -24.69 1.86 2.33
C PHE A 111 -25.22 2.19 0.92
N ASN A 112 -26.49 2.56 0.83
CA ASN A 112 -27.25 2.49 -0.42
C ASN A 112 -27.20 3.76 -1.29
N THR A 113 -26.78 4.88 -0.72
CA THR A 113 -26.63 6.12 -1.48
C THR A 113 -25.18 6.57 -1.42
N TYR A 114 -24.64 6.88 -2.59
CA TYR A 114 -23.28 7.37 -2.74
C TYR A 114 -23.01 8.59 -1.84
N ASN A 115 -21.80 8.62 -1.29
CA ASN A 115 -21.18 9.79 -0.69
C ASN A 115 -19.67 9.70 -0.91
N ASP A 116 -19.04 10.86 -1.07
CA ASP A 116 -17.64 11.07 -1.46
C ASP A 116 -16.61 10.75 -0.37
N ILE A 117 -17.03 10.54 0.88
CA ILE A 117 -16.13 10.14 1.98
C ILE A 117 -16.07 8.62 2.07
N PHE A 118 -17.22 7.95 2.22
CA PHE A 118 -17.23 6.52 2.50
C PHE A 118 -16.96 5.65 1.26
N HIS A 119 -17.46 6.06 0.09
CA HIS A 119 -17.31 5.26 -1.12
C HIS A 119 -15.98 5.50 -1.84
N PHE A 120 -15.19 6.48 -1.38
CA PHE A 120 -13.91 6.89 -1.97
C PHE A 120 -12.98 5.71 -2.24
N LEU A 121 -12.78 4.83 -1.25
CA LEU A 121 -11.85 3.69 -1.34
C LEU A 121 -12.34 2.56 -2.27
N GLY A 122 -13.60 2.60 -2.71
CA GLY A 122 -14.15 1.66 -3.69
C GLY A 122 -14.41 2.30 -5.06
N GLU A 123 -14.08 3.59 -5.23
CA GLU A 123 -14.36 4.33 -6.45
C GLU A 123 -13.34 3.99 -7.55
N PRO A 124 -13.79 3.54 -8.73
CA PRO A 124 -12.88 3.19 -9.82
C PRO A 124 -12.22 4.44 -10.42
N SER A 125 -10.94 4.31 -10.77
CA SER A 125 -10.16 5.36 -11.43
C SER A 125 -9.49 4.86 -12.72
N TYR A 126 -8.88 5.77 -13.48
CA TYR A 126 -8.08 5.39 -14.66
C TYR A 126 -6.78 4.71 -14.19
N GLY A 127 -6.73 3.38 -14.28
CA GLY A 127 -5.61 2.56 -13.82
C GLY A 127 -6.00 1.59 -12.69
N GLU A 128 -7.03 1.94 -11.91
CA GLU A 128 -7.52 1.13 -10.78
C GLU A 128 -9.03 0.92 -10.91
N ILE A 129 -9.42 -0.06 -11.73
CA ILE A 129 -10.83 -0.34 -12.06
C ILE A 129 -11.67 -0.82 -10.85
N GLU A 130 -11.03 -1.12 -9.73
CA GLU A 130 -11.68 -1.55 -8.49
C GLU A 130 -11.49 -0.54 -7.35
N GLY A 131 -10.95 0.65 -7.66
CA GLY A 131 -10.43 1.60 -6.67
C GLY A 131 -9.36 0.97 -5.80
N ASP A 132 -9.27 1.43 -4.55
CA ASP A 132 -8.42 0.82 -3.52
C ASP A 132 -8.93 -0.55 -3.05
N GLN A 133 -9.99 -1.10 -3.65
CA GLN A 133 -10.66 -2.32 -3.20
C GLN A 133 -11.34 -2.15 -1.83
N GLY A 134 -12.14 -1.09 -1.70
CA GLY A 134 -13.06 -0.87 -0.59
C GLY A 134 -14.41 -1.60 -0.74
N ASP A 135 -14.95 -2.07 0.38
CA ASP A 135 -16.34 -2.54 0.57
C ASP A 135 -17.29 -1.42 1.06
N TRP A 136 -18.54 -1.47 0.62
CA TRP A 136 -19.66 -0.67 1.15
C TRP A 136 -20.87 -1.52 1.57
N GLU A 137 -20.71 -2.84 1.57
CA GLU A 137 -21.67 -3.81 2.09
C GLU A 137 -20.94 -4.76 3.03
N PHE A 138 -21.54 -5.03 4.19
CA PHE A 138 -20.90 -5.83 5.23
C PHE A 138 -21.86 -6.85 5.82
N VAL A 139 -21.42 -8.10 5.87
CA VAL A 139 -22.11 -9.17 6.60
C VAL A 139 -21.84 -8.97 8.09
N ILE A 140 -22.90 -8.87 8.89
CA ILE A 140 -22.80 -8.85 10.35
C ILE A 140 -22.45 -10.26 10.84
N THR A 141 -21.34 -10.40 11.55
CA THR A 141 -20.85 -11.70 12.04
C THR A 141 -21.08 -11.88 13.53
N LYS A 142 -21.04 -10.80 14.32
CA LYS A 142 -21.30 -10.81 15.77
C LYS A 142 -21.70 -9.42 16.27
N LEU A 143 -22.61 -9.40 17.25
CA LEU A 143 -23.03 -8.18 17.96
C LEU A 143 -22.68 -8.28 19.44
N THR A 144 -22.19 -7.20 20.03
CA THR A 144 -22.11 -6.96 21.47
C THR A 144 -22.70 -5.58 21.77
N GLU A 145 -22.78 -5.20 23.05
CA GLU A 145 -23.27 -3.86 23.41
C GLU A 145 -22.37 -2.75 22.84
N ASP A 146 -21.05 -2.94 22.83
CA ASP A 146 -20.08 -1.90 22.45
C ASP A 146 -19.35 -2.20 21.13
N SER A 147 -19.70 -3.28 20.44
CA SER A 147 -19.04 -3.66 19.18
C SER A 147 -19.95 -4.36 18.19
N ILE A 148 -19.77 -4.05 16.91
CA ILE A 148 -20.41 -4.73 15.78
C ILE A 148 -19.31 -5.29 14.91
N PHE A 149 -19.18 -6.61 14.90
CA PHE A 149 -18.20 -7.34 14.08
C PHE A 149 -18.81 -7.57 12.71
N VAL A 150 -18.04 -7.24 11.69
CA VAL A 150 -18.50 -7.29 10.31
C VAL A 150 -17.44 -7.89 9.40
N ARG A 151 -17.88 -8.36 8.24
CA ARG A 151 -17.00 -8.81 7.17
C ARG A 151 -17.44 -8.15 5.86
N GLY A 152 -16.50 -7.55 5.14
CA GLY A 152 -16.75 -6.99 3.81
C GLY A 152 -17.32 -8.03 2.84
N LYS A 153 -18.31 -7.66 2.03
CA LYS A 153 -19.04 -8.61 1.17
C LYS A 153 -18.25 -8.98 -0.09
N LYS A 154 -17.46 -8.06 -0.64
CA LYS A 154 -16.63 -8.26 -1.84
C LYS A 154 -15.22 -8.71 -1.48
N TRP A 155 -14.58 -8.06 -0.52
CA TRP A 155 -13.15 -8.29 -0.20
C TRP A 155 -12.92 -9.17 1.01
N GLU A 156 -13.99 -9.52 1.73
CA GLU A 156 -13.98 -10.51 2.83
C GLU A 156 -13.12 -10.11 4.04
N ASN A 157 -12.68 -8.85 4.13
CA ASN A 157 -11.92 -8.33 5.26
C ASN A 157 -12.81 -8.28 6.53
N GLU A 158 -12.30 -8.82 7.63
CA GLU A 158 -12.96 -8.75 8.94
C GLU A 158 -12.63 -7.44 9.65
N MET A 159 -13.66 -6.76 10.15
CA MET A 159 -13.56 -5.43 10.75
C MET A 159 -14.51 -5.30 11.95
N VAL A 160 -14.30 -4.27 12.76
CA VAL A 160 -15.11 -4.03 13.96
C VAL A 160 -15.48 -2.56 14.04
N PHE A 161 -16.78 -2.30 14.16
CA PHE A 161 -17.28 -1.02 14.65
C PHE A 161 -17.20 -1.01 16.17
N THR A 162 -16.57 -0.01 16.74
CA THR A 162 -16.44 0.19 18.19
C THR A 162 -17.19 1.45 18.60
N ARG A 163 -17.97 1.38 19.68
CA ARG A 163 -18.77 2.52 20.17
C ARG A 163 -17.87 3.71 20.51
N ILE A 164 -18.22 4.90 20.03
CA ILE A 164 -17.49 6.14 20.33
C ILE A 164 -18.00 6.71 21.67
N PRO A 165 -17.12 7.16 22.57
CA PRO A 165 -17.51 7.88 23.79
C PRO A 165 -18.40 9.09 23.49
N ALA A 166 -19.41 9.33 24.34
CA ALA A 166 -20.41 10.37 24.11
C ALA A 166 -19.83 11.79 23.98
N ASP A 167 -18.70 12.05 24.64
CA ASP A 167 -18.02 13.35 24.74
C ASP A 167 -16.88 13.55 23.73
N LEU A 168 -16.60 12.57 22.87
CA LEU A 168 -15.52 12.66 21.88
C LEU A 168 -15.88 13.64 20.75
N ASP A 169 -15.06 14.69 20.58
CA ASP A 169 -15.16 15.58 19.41
C ASP A 169 -14.50 14.95 18.19
N TRP A 170 -15.29 14.66 17.15
CA TRP A 170 -14.83 13.97 15.94
C TRP A 170 -13.71 14.74 15.22
N THR A 171 -13.84 16.07 15.12
CA THR A 171 -12.87 16.91 14.40
C THR A 171 -11.52 16.91 15.11
N SER A 172 -11.51 17.11 16.42
CA SER A 172 -10.29 17.07 17.24
C SER A 172 -9.64 15.70 17.23
N TYR A 173 -10.44 14.63 17.27
CA TYR A 173 -9.95 13.26 17.15
C TYR A 173 -9.26 13.01 15.80
N LEU A 174 -9.92 13.33 14.68
CA LEU A 174 -9.35 13.16 13.34
C LEU A 174 -8.14 14.07 13.09
N ASN A 175 -8.12 15.28 13.65
CA ASN A 175 -6.93 16.15 13.62
C ASN A 175 -5.74 15.51 14.33
N SER A 176 -5.96 14.85 15.49
CA SER A 176 -4.86 14.18 16.20
C SER A 176 -4.26 13.02 15.39
N ILE A 177 -5.09 12.26 14.66
CA ILE A 177 -4.67 11.23 13.72
C ILE A 177 -3.86 11.86 12.57
N ALA A 178 -4.37 12.94 11.98
CA ALA A 178 -3.68 13.66 10.91
C ALA A 178 -2.30 14.19 11.34
N ASP A 179 -2.20 14.69 12.58
CA ASP A 179 -0.96 15.21 13.13
C ASP A 179 0.06 14.10 13.41
N VAL A 180 -0.38 12.89 13.78
CA VAL A 180 0.51 11.72 13.82
C VAL A 180 0.99 11.36 12.41
N GLN A 181 0.08 11.27 11.44
CA GLN A 181 0.42 10.91 10.05
C GLN A 181 1.47 11.85 9.44
N LYS A 182 1.33 13.16 9.65
CA LYS A 182 2.28 14.18 9.14
C LYS A 182 3.69 14.03 9.70
N ARG A 183 3.85 13.38 10.85
CA ARG A 183 5.15 13.18 11.52
C ARG A 183 5.85 11.89 11.11
N LEU A 184 5.21 11.04 10.33
CA LEU A 184 5.82 9.81 9.82
C LEU A 184 6.84 10.15 8.74
N GLY A 185 8.07 9.66 8.89
CA GLY A 185 9.06 9.60 7.82
C GLY A 185 8.92 8.34 6.99
N VAL A 186 9.89 8.11 6.11
CA VAL A 186 9.92 6.94 5.22
C VAL A 186 10.84 5.86 5.79
N ASN A 187 12.14 6.13 5.84
CA ASN A 187 13.16 5.18 6.27
C ASN A 187 13.47 5.32 7.76
N TYR A 188 13.28 4.25 8.52
CA TYR A 188 13.52 4.19 9.96
C TYR A 188 14.56 3.13 10.33
N ARG A 189 15.38 3.40 11.35
CA ARG A 189 16.32 2.41 11.90
C ARG A 189 16.47 2.51 13.40
N VAL A 190 16.75 1.37 14.04
CA VAL A 190 17.15 1.33 15.46
C VAL A 190 18.58 1.87 15.61
N GLY A 191 18.74 2.96 16.35
CA GLY A 191 20.03 3.61 16.55
C GLY A 191 20.72 4.03 15.24
N ASN A 192 21.97 3.58 15.04
CA ASN A 192 22.73 3.77 13.80
C ASN A 192 23.02 2.43 13.12
N SER A 193 22.15 1.43 13.31
CA SER A 193 22.34 0.10 12.72
C SER A 193 22.33 0.16 11.19
N THR A 194 23.20 -0.62 10.56
CA THR A 194 23.17 -0.91 9.11
C THR A 194 22.55 -2.29 8.82
N ASP A 195 22.12 -3.01 9.85
CA ASP A 195 21.40 -4.28 9.72
C ASP A 195 19.94 -4.02 9.31
N ALA A 196 19.56 -4.54 8.14
CA ALA A 196 18.21 -4.40 7.58
C ALA A 196 17.11 -5.02 8.46
N SER A 197 17.42 -5.97 9.35
CA SER A 197 16.45 -6.52 10.33
C SER A 197 16.09 -5.53 11.44
N LYS A 198 16.82 -4.41 11.54
CA LYS A 198 16.57 -3.31 12.48
C LYS A 198 16.04 -2.06 11.78
N MET A 199 15.51 -2.22 10.58
CA MET A 199 14.97 -1.15 9.75
C MET A 199 13.51 -1.44 9.41
N ILE A 200 12.72 -0.37 9.29
CA ILE A 200 11.40 -0.41 8.69
C ILE A 200 11.28 0.72 7.69
N GLU A 201 10.38 0.55 6.73
CA GLU A 201 9.97 1.61 5.81
C GLU A 201 8.47 1.86 5.99
N ILE A 202 8.08 3.12 6.05
CA ILE A 202 6.67 3.51 6.13
C ILE A 202 6.26 4.14 4.80
N ASN A 203 5.36 3.46 4.10
CA ASN A 203 4.61 4.06 3.00
C ASN A 203 3.33 4.68 3.58
N SER A 204 3.38 5.98 3.89
CA SER A 204 2.29 6.70 4.55
C SER A 204 1.04 6.84 3.66
N SER A 205 1.21 6.92 2.33
CA SER A 205 0.07 7.03 1.40
C SER A 205 -0.66 5.71 1.23
N LYS A 206 0.08 4.60 1.06
CA LYS A 206 -0.49 3.25 0.96
C LYS A 206 -0.86 2.64 2.31
N ARG A 207 -0.46 3.28 3.42
CA ARG A 207 -0.63 2.79 4.81
C ARG A 207 0.01 1.42 5.04
N ARG A 208 1.26 1.28 4.59
CA ARG A 208 2.03 0.03 4.68
C ARG A 208 3.32 0.23 5.45
N ILE A 209 3.70 -0.77 6.25
CA ILE A 209 4.99 -0.89 6.90
C ILE A 209 5.74 -2.03 6.22
N LEU A 210 6.92 -1.76 5.67
CA LEU A 210 7.82 -2.79 5.19
C LEU A 210 8.83 -3.11 6.29
N SER A 211 9.14 -4.39 6.46
CA SER A 211 10.17 -4.87 7.37
C SER A 211 10.85 -6.11 6.79
N ARG A 212 11.99 -6.50 7.37
CA ARG A 212 12.71 -7.71 6.96
C ARG A 212 12.63 -8.75 8.07
N THR A 213 12.09 -9.91 7.73
CA THR A 213 12.03 -11.07 8.63
C THR A 213 13.43 -11.67 8.88
N ALA A 214 13.55 -12.53 9.89
CA ALA A 214 14.82 -13.17 10.25
C ALA A 214 15.44 -14.02 9.12
N ASN A 215 14.65 -14.52 8.17
CA ASN A 215 15.14 -15.29 7.01
C ASN A 215 15.55 -14.40 5.81
N GLY A 216 15.43 -13.07 5.96
CA GLY A 216 15.76 -12.09 4.94
C GLY A 216 14.61 -11.74 3.98
N GLN A 217 13.41 -12.32 4.11
CA GLN A 217 12.26 -11.93 3.31
C GLN A 217 11.73 -10.57 3.73
N ILE A 218 11.38 -9.75 2.74
CA ILE A 218 10.64 -8.51 2.95
C ILE A 218 9.18 -8.86 3.13
N VAL A 219 8.59 -8.34 4.20
CA VAL A 219 7.17 -8.45 4.48
C VAL A 219 6.59 -7.05 4.59
N GLU A 220 5.31 -6.96 4.24
CA GLU A 220 4.60 -5.70 4.24
C GLU A 220 3.28 -5.86 5.01
N GLN A 221 3.11 -5.05 6.05
CA GLN A 221 1.94 -5.06 6.91
C GLN A 221 1.09 -3.80 6.70
N PRO A 222 -0.24 -3.92 6.65
CA PRO A 222 -1.11 -2.76 6.72
C PRO A 222 -1.00 -2.11 8.11
N PHE A 223 -1.19 -0.80 8.18
CA PHE A 223 -1.38 -0.11 9.44
C PHE A 223 -2.55 0.88 9.37
N TYR A 224 -3.09 1.25 10.51
CA TYR A 224 -3.90 2.47 10.65
C TYR A 224 -3.24 3.42 11.65
N VAL A 225 -3.51 4.71 11.49
CA VAL A 225 -2.97 5.74 12.38
C VAL A 225 -3.90 5.90 13.59
N THR A 226 -3.31 5.96 14.77
CA THR A 226 -3.98 6.25 16.04
C THR A 226 -3.71 7.69 16.46
N THR A 227 -4.32 8.15 17.55
CA THR A 227 -4.08 9.50 18.08
C THR A 227 -2.68 9.69 18.68
N THR A 228 -1.92 8.60 18.88
CA THR A 228 -0.58 8.62 19.48
C THR A 228 0.48 7.94 18.63
N GLY A 229 0.12 7.27 17.53
CA GLY A 229 1.03 6.40 16.82
C GLY A 229 0.42 5.68 15.63
N ILE A 230 0.96 4.51 15.31
CA ILE A 230 0.43 3.60 14.29
C ILE A 230 0.27 2.21 14.87
N HIS A 231 -0.74 1.49 14.39
CA HIS A 231 -1.01 0.11 14.76
C HIS A 231 -0.91 -0.75 13.50
N ALA A 232 0.07 -1.66 13.47
CA ALA A 232 0.17 -2.69 12.44
C ALA A 232 -1.05 -3.63 12.53
N VAL A 233 -1.46 -4.26 11.43
CA VAL A 233 -2.62 -5.15 11.38
C VAL A 233 -2.25 -6.42 10.63
N ASN A 234 -3.09 -7.46 10.77
CA ASN A 234 -2.90 -8.83 10.30
C ASN A 234 -1.84 -9.59 11.10
N GLU A 235 -0.61 -9.07 11.15
CA GLU A 235 0.49 -9.65 11.93
C GLU A 235 1.36 -8.54 12.56
N PRO A 236 2.06 -8.81 13.67
CA PRO A 236 3.05 -7.89 14.21
C PRO A 236 4.21 -7.65 13.23
N VAL A 237 4.83 -6.48 13.33
CA VAL A 237 6.10 -6.19 12.65
C VAL A 237 7.23 -6.85 13.43
N VAL A 238 8.00 -7.72 12.77
CA VAL A 238 9.20 -8.31 13.37
C VAL A 238 10.36 -7.34 13.23
N LEU A 239 10.87 -6.83 14.35
CA LEU A 239 11.95 -5.85 14.40
C LEU A 239 13.01 -6.29 15.42
N ASP A 240 14.25 -6.48 14.97
CA ASP A 240 15.36 -6.95 15.83
C ASP A 240 15.00 -8.23 16.61
N GLY A 241 14.22 -9.13 15.98
CA GLY A 241 13.73 -10.37 16.58
C GLY A 241 12.56 -10.23 17.56
N ASN A 242 11.99 -9.03 17.73
CA ASN A 242 10.83 -8.77 18.58
C ASN A 242 9.58 -8.54 17.73
N GLU A 243 8.43 -8.97 18.22
CA GLU A 243 7.12 -8.67 17.60
C GLU A 243 6.60 -7.33 18.12
N VAL A 244 6.31 -6.39 17.22
CA VAL A 244 5.81 -5.05 17.55
C VAL A 244 4.53 -4.77 16.78
N GLN A 245 3.44 -4.56 17.51
CA GLN A 245 2.14 -4.20 16.93
C GLN A 245 1.90 -2.68 16.94
N ASP A 246 2.22 -2.03 18.06
CA ASP A 246 1.97 -0.61 18.31
C ASP A 246 3.28 0.17 18.31
N PHE A 247 3.37 1.19 17.45
CA PHE A 247 4.45 2.18 17.48
C PHE A 247 3.91 3.53 17.90
N LEU A 248 4.42 4.09 19.00
CA LEU A 248 4.15 5.47 19.40
C LEU A 248 4.98 6.42 18.53
N VAL A 249 4.41 7.59 18.19
CA VAL A 249 5.05 8.61 17.36
C VAL A 249 5.28 9.87 18.18
N SER A 250 6.55 10.22 18.41
CA SER A 250 6.92 11.43 19.14
C SER A 250 6.64 12.72 18.33
N PRO A 251 6.61 13.92 18.95
CA PRO A 251 6.46 15.18 18.22
C PRO A 251 7.51 15.42 17.13
N THR A 252 8.68 14.78 17.23
CA THR A 252 9.77 14.86 16.24
C THR A 252 9.78 13.66 15.27
N GLY A 253 8.71 12.87 15.22
CA GLY A 253 8.59 11.73 14.28
C GLY A 253 9.39 10.47 14.67
N VAL A 254 9.92 10.40 15.90
CA VAL A 254 10.61 9.19 16.41
C VAL A 254 9.57 8.13 16.72
N LEU A 255 9.82 6.90 16.29
CA LEU A 255 8.99 5.74 16.60
C LEU A 255 9.54 5.00 17.81
N SER A 256 8.65 4.55 18.69
CA SER A 256 9.01 3.64 19.79
C SER A 256 7.98 2.53 19.90
N ALA A 257 8.42 1.29 19.97
CA ALA A 257 7.53 0.16 20.26
C ALA A 257 6.90 0.37 21.64
N LYS A 258 5.56 0.33 21.71
CA LYS A 258 4.79 0.66 22.92
C LYS A 258 5.16 -0.21 24.13
N ASP A 259 5.43 -1.49 23.89
CA ASP A 259 5.76 -2.48 24.93
C ASP A 259 7.27 -2.78 25.04
N ASN A 260 8.11 -2.05 24.29
CA ASN A 260 9.56 -2.23 24.30
C ASN A 260 10.31 -0.94 23.95
N GLU A 261 10.56 -0.09 24.95
CA GLU A 261 11.23 1.21 24.76
C GLU A 261 12.64 1.11 24.16
N ALA A 262 13.32 -0.04 24.27
CA ALA A 262 14.63 -0.24 23.65
C ALA A 262 14.56 -0.22 22.12
N LEU A 263 13.38 -0.50 21.54
CA LEU A 263 13.12 -0.40 20.11
C LEU A 263 12.64 1.00 19.75
N THR A 264 13.56 1.94 19.83
CA THR A 264 13.37 3.32 19.38
C THR A 264 14.01 3.51 18.00
N LEU A 265 13.21 3.91 17.02
CA LEU A 265 13.63 4.12 15.64
C LEU A 265 13.63 5.60 15.27
N LYS A 266 14.69 6.02 14.59
CA LYS A 266 14.81 7.37 14.04
C LYS A 266 14.79 7.32 12.53
N THR A 267 14.25 8.37 11.93
CA THR A 267 14.36 8.58 10.50
C THR A 267 15.83 8.74 10.10
N TYR A 268 16.18 8.28 8.90
CA TYR A 268 17.51 8.49 8.34
C TYR A 268 17.46 8.63 6.81
N ALA A 269 18.42 9.39 6.27
CA ALA A 269 18.79 9.35 4.87
C ALA A 269 20.07 8.51 4.72
N PRO A 270 20.21 7.66 3.69
CA PRO A 270 21.46 6.96 3.43
C PRO A 270 22.59 7.95 3.11
N SER A 271 23.83 7.60 3.46
CA SER A 271 24.98 8.40 3.04
C SER A 271 25.35 8.09 1.59
N ILE A 272 26.10 9.00 0.95
CA ILE A 272 26.66 8.81 -0.39
C ILE A 272 27.44 7.48 -0.54
N ASP A 273 28.08 7.01 0.54
CA ASP A 273 28.83 5.74 0.55
C ASP A 273 27.93 4.52 0.34
N THR A 274 26.64 4.63 0.67
CA THR A 274 25.65 3.56 0.45
C THR A 274 25.56 3.16 -1.02
N TRP A 275 25.71 4.14 -1.92
CA TRP A 275 25.60 3.96 -3.36
C TRP A 275 26.89 3.46 -4.01
N VAL A 276 28.04 3.55 -3.34
CA VAL A 276 29.32 3.15 -3.92
C VAL A 276 29.42 1.62 -3.97
N GLY A 277 29.59 1.06 -5.17
CA GLY A 277 29.66 -0.38 -5.36
C GLY A 277 29.14 -0.86 -6.69
N LYS A 278 28.89 -2.16 -6.79
CA LYS A 278 28.31 -2.79 -7.98
C LYS A 278 26.81 -2.94 -7.81
N TRP A 279 26.08 -2.56 -8.85
CA TRP A 279 24.63 -2.58 -8.93
C TRP A 279 24.18 -3.23 -10.22
N ILE A 280 22.95 -3.72 -10.22
CA ILE A 280 22.22 -4.15 -11.39
C ILE A 280 21.17 -3.09 -11.67
N LEU A 281 21.28 -2.41 -12.81
CA LEU A 281 20.28 -1.47 -13.32
C LEU A 281 19.28 -2.26 -14.16
N SER A 282 18.01 -2.16 -13.80
CA SER A 282 16.92 -2.89 -14.43
C SER A 282 16.04 -1.95 -15.26
N ALA A 283 15.74 -2.35 -16.49
CA ALA A 283 14.80 -1.70 -17.40
C ALA A 283 13.89 -2.75 -18.05
N MET A 284 12.85 -2.32 -18.78
CA MET A 284 11.91 -3.24 -19.44
C MET A 284 12.59 -4.25 -20.36
N GLN A 285 13.66 -3.84 -21.06
CA GLN A 285 14.34 -4.72 -22.03
C GLN A 285 15.31 -5.71 -21.37
N GLY A 286 15.59 -5.56 -20.08
CA GLY A 286 16.56 -6.36 -19.34
C GLY A 286 17.37 -5.53 -18.35
N SER A 287 18.45 -6.09 -17.86
CA SER A 287 19.32 -5.44 -16.88
C SER A 287 20.76 -5.30 -17.37
N CYS A 288 21.50 -4.36 -16.79
CA CYS A 288 22.94 -4.22 -16.98
C CYS A 288 23.67 -3.97 -15.66
N ASP A 289 24.91 -4.45 -15.59
CA ASP A 289 25.79 -4.16 -14.47
C ASP A 289 26.31 -2.74 -14.54
N ILE A 290 26.18 -2.00 -13.45
CA ILE A 290 26.72 -0.65 -13.28
C ILE A 290 27.56 -0.58 -12.00
N THR A 291 28.76 0.00 -12.09
CA THR A 291 29.60 0.28 -10.94
C THR A 291 29.50 1.76 -10.62
N ILE A 292 29.10 2.09 -9.41
CA ILE A 292 28.97 3.47 -8.92
C ILE A 292 30.19 3.79 -8.03
N SER A 293 30.80 4.95 -8.28
CA SER A 293 32.01 5.42 -7.59
C SER A 293 31.93 6.92 -7.33
N LYS A 294 32.66 7.43 -6.33
CA LYS A 294 32.78 8.87 -6.09
C LYS A 294 33.58 9.55 -7.20
N VAL A 295 33.18 10.77 -7.56
CA VAL A 295 34.00 11.66 -8.38
C VAL A 295 35.02 12.34 -7.47
N GLU A 296 36.29 12.34 -7.87
CA GLU A 296 37.35 13.02 -7.10
C GLU A 296 37.10 14.53 -7.10
N ASP A 297 37.31 15.16 -5.95
CA ASP A 297 37.17 16.60 -5.73
C ASP A 297 35.79 17.22 -6.01
N GLU A 298 34.76 16.42 -6.27
CA GLU A 298 33.37 16.89 -6.42
C GLU A 298 32.45 16.29 -5.33
N GLU A 299 32.09 17.13 -4.36
CA GLU A 299 31.13 16.75 -3.32
C GLU A 299 29.77 16.43 -3.95
N ASN A 300 29.10 15.39 -3.42
CA ASN A 300 27.77 14.97 -3.87
C ASN A 300 27.69 14.49 -5.33
N MET A 301 28.82 14.22 -5.99
CA MET A 301 28.85 13.70 -7.35
C MET A 301 29.34 12.25 -7.37
N LEU A 302 28.59 11.41 -8.07
CA LEU A 302 28.90 10.01 -8.32
C LEU A 302 29.04 9.77 -9.82
N LYS A 303 29.80 8.73 -10.16
CA LYS A 303 29.98 8.24 -11.52
C LYS A 303 29.52 6.80 -11.60
N GLY A 304 28.56 6.55 -12.49
CA GLY A 304 28.15 5.21 -12.90
C GLY A 304 28.94 4.76 -14.13
N THR A 305 29.53 3.57 -14.08
CA THR A 305 30.28 2.95 -15.17
C THR A 305 29.63 1.61 -15.53
N PHE A 306 29.20 1.45 -16.77
CA PHE A 306 28.56 0.21 -17.27
C PHE A 306 29.09 -0.16 -18.65
N THR A 307 28.90 -1.42 -19.06
CA THR A 307 29.35 -1.92 -20.37
C THR A 307 28.18 -2.49 -21.16
N THR A 308 28.01 -2.04 -22.40
CA THR A 308 27.02 -2.58 -23.35
C THR A 308 27.57 -2.50 -24.78
N GLY A 309 27.18 -3.43 -25.64
CA GLY A 309 27.66 -3.46 -27.03
C GLY A 309 29.19 -3.58 -27.18
N GLY A 310 29.90 -4.05 -26.16
CA GLY A 310 31.37 -4.13 -26.13
C GLY A 310 32.09 -2.83 -25.77
N TYR A 311 31.36 -1.78 -25.39
CA TYR A 311 31.92 -0.49 -25.00
C TYR A 311 31.55 -0.12 -23.57
N THR A 312 32.45 0.59 -22.89
CA THR A 312 32.27 1.04 -21.51
C THR A 312 31.90 2.52 -21.49
N TYR A 313 30.76 2.82 -20.88
CA TYR A 313 30.20 4.17 -20.77
C TYR A 313 30.33 4.68 -19.33
N ASN A 314 30.45 6.00 -19.19
CA ASN A 314 30.44 6.68 -17.91
C ASN A 314 29.31 7.71 -17.89
N ILE A 315 28.54 7.73 -16.81
CA ILE A 315 27.45 8.69 -16.55
C ILE A 315 27.66 9.35 -15.19
N GLY A 316 27.30 10.62 -15.07
CA GLY A 316 27.19 11.33 -13.81
C GLY A 316 25.88 11.05 -13.10
N LEU A 317 25.91 11.02 -11.77
CA LEU A 317 24.78 10.89 -10.86
C LEU A 317 24.95 11.93 -9.76
N ASP A 318 23.90 12.66 -9.46
CA ASP A 318 23.91 13.70 -8.42
C ASP A 318 23.35 13.08 -7.13
N PHE A 319 24.01 13.28 -5.99
CA PHE A 319 23.55 12.81 -4.68
C PHE A 319 22.91 13.97 -3.90
N ASP A 320 21.72 13.74 -3.37
CA ASP A 320 21.07 14.69 -2.48
C ASP A 320 21.35 14.32 -1.01
N PRO A 321 22.13 15.10 -0.25
CA PRO A 321 22.43 14.81 1.15
C PRO A 321 21.23 14.95 2.10
N GLU A 322 20.16 15.65 1.71
CA GLU A 322 18.96 15.81 2.56
C GLU A 322 18.08 14.55 2.51
N THR A 323 17.87 13.99 1.32
CA THR A 323 17.03 12.80 1.11
C THR A 323 17.84 11.50 1.08
N GLY A 324 19.11 11.59 0.70
CA GLY A 324 19.99 10.45 0.43
C GLY A 324 19.76 9.77 -0.92
N ASN A 325 18.89 10.34 -1.76
CA ASN A 325 18.58 9.83 -3.08
C ASN A 325 19.67 10.19 -4.11
N LEU A 326 19.68 9.48 -5.23
CA LEU A 326 20.41 9.92 -6.42
C LEU A 326 19.47 10.61 -7.39
N ASN A 327 20.04 11.39 -8.31
CA ASN A 327 19.40 11.82 -9.53
C ASN A 327 20.26 11.40 -10.72
N LEU A 328 19.63 10.84 -11.75
CA LEU A 328 20.20 10.65 -13.07
C LEU A 328 19.76 11.83 -13.94
N PRO A 329 20.62 12.85 -14.17
CA PRO A 329 20.25 13.99 -14.97
C PRO A 329 20.43 13.71 -16.47
N SER A 330 19.71 14.46 -17.30
CA SER A 330 20.07 14.60 -18.72
C SER A 330 21.46 15.22 -18.86
N GLN A 331 22.34 14.61 -19.66
CA GLN A 331 23.76 14.95 -19.72
C GLN A 331 24.40 14.60 -21.06
N LEU A 332 25.55 15.22 -21.34
CA LEU A 332 26.43 14.80 -22.43
C LEU A 332 27.44 13.80 -21.89
N ILE A 333 27.62 12.69 -22.62
CA ILE A 333 28.59 11.65 -22.30
C ILE A 333 29.46 11.35 -23.53
N GLU A 334 30.62 10.75 -23.28
CA GLU A 334 31.52 10.29 -24.34
C GLU A 334 30.90 9.11 -25.12
N ASP A 335 31.16 9.06 -26.43
CA ASP A 335 30.98 7.85 -27.23
C ASP A 335 32.30 7.04 -27.25
N PRO A 336 32.46 6.02 -26.40
CA PRO A 336 33.67 5.19 -26.36
C PRO A 336 33.95 4.43 -27.66
N SER A 337 32.98 4.32 -28.57
CA SER A 337 33.20 3.72 -29.89
C SER A 337 33.95 4.64 -30.85
N GLY A 338 33.96 5.95 -30.56
CA GLY A 338 34.48 6.99 -31.45
C GLY A 338 33.66 7.21 -32.73
N LYS A 339 32.49 6.58 -32.85
CA LYS A 339 31.62 6.70 -34.04
C LYS A 339 30.97 8.08 -34.11
N TYR A 340 30.58 8.64 -32.98
CA TYR A 340 29.95 9.95 -32.86
C TYR A 340 30.79 10.89 -31.98
N PRO A 341 30.73 12.22 -32.20
CA PRO A 341 31.49 13.17 -31.38
C PRO A 341 31.14 13.16 -29.89
N ALA A 342 29.87 12.89 -29.56
CA ALA A 342 29.36 12.74 -28.21
C ALA A 342 28.01 12.00 -28.25
N LEU A 343 27.53 11.58 -27.08
CA LEU A 343 26.15 11.14 -26.89
C LEU A 343 25.43 12.08 -25.93
N ARG A 344 24.14 12.33 -26.17
CA ARG A 344 23.27 13.04 -25.23
C ARG A 344 22.34 12.04 -24.56
N LEU A 345 22.66 11.70 -23.32
CA LEU A 345 21.82 10.89 -22.45
C LEU A 345 20.69 11.77 -21.92
N MET A 346 19.44 11.39 -22.14
CA MET A 346 18.28 12.20 -21.77
C MET A 346 17.08 11.36 -21.35
N ASN A 347 16.27 11.94 -20.47
CA ASN A 347 14.97 11.42 -20.10
C ASN A 347 13.95 11.57 -21.25
N ALA A 348 12.96 10.67 -21.25
CA ALA A 348 11.85 10.64 -22.19
C ALA A 348 10.55 10.21 -21.48
N ASP A 349 9.43 10.63 -22.06
CA ASP A 349 8.08 10.15 -21.78
C ASP A 349 7.71 9.19 -22.91
N LEU A 350 7.88 7.89 -22.67
CA LEU A 350 7.66 6.89 -23.72
C LEU A 350 6.17 6.73 -24.04
N ASN A 351 5.30 6.89 -23.05
CA ASN A 351 3.85 6.85 -23.24
C ASN A 351 3.37 7.94 -24.22
N LYS A 352 4.04 9.09 -24.24
CA LYS A 352 3.78 10.19 -25.19
C LYS A 352 4.76 10.24 -26.37
N GLY A 353 5.72 9.32 -26.45
CA GLY A 353 6.74 9.31 -27.50
C GLY A 353 7.57 10.60 -27.56
N THR A 354 7.84 11.24 -26.41
CA THR A 354 8.48 12.55 -26.35
C THR A 354 9.85 12.48 -25.67
N LEU A 355 10.87 13.00 -26.35
CA LEU A 355 12.19 13.26 -25.75
C LEU A 355 12.12 14.56 -24.94
N LEU A 356 12.46 14.50 -23.66
CA LEU A 356 12.29 15.62 -22.74
C LEU A 356 13.57 16.45 -22.67
N GLY A 357 14.70 15.81 -22.33
CA GLY A 357 16.01 16.45 -22.28
C GLY A 357 16.12 17.61 -21.28
N LYS A 358 15.22 17.65 -20.29
CA LYS A 358 15.16 18.59 -19.16
C LYS A 358 14.68 17.80 -17.95
N GLY A 359 15.33 18.00 -16.82
CA GLY A 359 15.17 17.14 -15.64
C GLY A 359 15.92 15.81 -15.80
N GLY A 360 15.45 14.82 -15.07
CA GLY A 360 16.02 13.48 -15.00
C GLY A 360 15.09 12.49 -14.29
N MET A 361 15.68 11.50 -13.64
CA MET A 361 14.95 10.57 -12.77
C MET A 361 15.66 10.48 -11.42
N ASN A 362 14.89 10.50 -10.34
CA ASN A 362 15.42 10.20 -9.02
C ASN A 362 15.63 8.69 -8.89
N VAL A 363 16.63 8.30 -8.11
CA VAL A 363 16.77 6.95 -7.58
C VAL A 363 16.49 7.03 -6.08
N VAL A 364 15.30 6.61 -5.69
CA VAL A 364 14.78 6.69 -4.32
C VAL A 364 15.24 5.50 -3.51
N TRP A 365 15.87 5.75 -2.36
CA TRP A 365 16.42 4.69 -1.52
C TRP A 365 15.36 3.97 -0.66
N HIS A 366 15.37 2.65 -0.72
CA HIS A 366 14.56 1.77 0.12
C HIS A 366 15.42 1.03 1.16
N GLY A 367 15.33 1.46 2.42
CA GLY A 367 16.19 0.96 3.51
C GLY A 367 15.95 -0.51 3.86
N VAL A 368 14.74 -1.01 3.72
CA VAL A 368 14.45 -2.41 4.05
C VAL A 368 14.96 -3.35 2.96
N SER A 369 14.72 -3.04 1.70
CA SER A 369 15.19 -3.84 0.55
C SER A 369 16.67 -3.65 0.24
N GLN A 370 17.23 -2.50 0.63
CA GLN A 370 18.60 -2.07 0.31
C GLN A 370 18.79 -1.88 -1.19
N GLU A 371 17.80 -1.29 -1.84
CA GLU A 371 17.76 -1.03 -3.28
C GLU A 371 17.30 0.41 -3.56
N GLY A 372 17.40 0.83 -4.82
CA GLY A 372 16.96 2.15 -5.26
C GLY A 372 15.96 2.06 -6.40
N ASP A 373 14.81 2.72 -6.30
CA ASP A 373 13.79 2.71 -7.35
C ASP A 373 13.87 3.99 -8.19
N PHE A 374 13.75 3.84 -9.51
CA PHE A 374 13.72 4.97 -10.42
C PHE A 374 12.34 5.63 -10.42
N GLU A 375 12.28 6.91 -10.09
CA GLU A 375 11.06 7.71 -10.07
C GLU A 375 11.23 8.97 -10.91
N ASP A 376 10.14 9.47 -11.50
CA ASP A 376 10.15 10.77 -12.17
C ASP A 376 10.57 11.87 -11.18
N ASP A 377 11.44 12.77 -11.61
CA ASP A 377 11.91 13.85 -10.73
C ASP A 377 10.88 14.98 -10.57
N GLY A 378 9.76 14.91 -11.29
CA GLY A 378 8.66 15.88 -11.24
C GLY A 378 8.95 17.19 -11.98
N THR A 379 10.13 17.37 -12.58
CA THR A 379 10.55 18.63 -13.23
C THR A 379 9.55 19.09 -14.31
N LEU A 380 8.90 18.14 -14.99
CA LEU A 380 7.97 18.41 -16.09
C LEU A 380 6.52 18.00 -15.80
N ALA A 381 6.21 17.66 -14.55
CA ALA A 381 4.87 17.22 -14.15
C ALA A 381 3.80 18.29 -14.45
N SER A 382 4.10 19.58 -14.25
CA SER A 382 3.18 20.69 -14.58
C SER A 382 2.93 20.87 -16.09
N GLU A 383 3.85 20.40 -16.93
CA GLU A 383 3.70 20.36 -18.39
C GLU A 383 2.99 19.05 -18.82
N GLY A 384 2.63 18.21 -17.85
CA GLY A 384 1.93 16.96 -18.02
C GLY A 384 2.81 15.77 -18.41
N TYR A 385 4.13 15.93 -18.50
CA TYR A 385 5.05 14.85 -18.87
C TYR A 385 5.55 14.10 -17.63
N ALA A 386 5.91 12.83 -17.82
CA ALA A 386 6.59 12.01 -16.82
C ALA A 386 7.80 11.32 -17.43
N SER A 387 8.93 11.32 -16.72
CA SER A 387 10.14 10.59 -17.09
C SER A 387 9.99 9.13 -16.67
N ASP A 388 9.93 8.22 -17.63
CA ASP A 388 9.93 6.78 -17.39
C ASP A 388 11.13 6.08 -18.06
N THR A 389 11.87 6.80 -18.89
CA THR A 389 12.80 6.23 -19.85
C THR A 389 14.03 7.11 -19.97
N PHE A 390 15.19 6.48 -20.17
CA PHE A 390 16.43 7.16 -20.56
C PHE A 390 16.99 6.62 -21.87
N VAL A 391 17.43 7.52 -22.73
CA VAL A 391 18.04 7.19 -24.02
C VAL A 391 19.29 8.01 -24.28
N ALA A 392 20.30 7.42 -24.92
CA ALA A 392 21.47 8.15 -25.40
C ALA A 392 21.38 8.35 -26.92
N LEU A 393 21.28 9.61 -27.34
CA LEU A 393 21.27 10.00 -28.75
C LEU A 393 22.67 10.30 -29.23
N ALA A 394 23.02 9.88 -30.45
CA ALA A 394 24.20 10.41 -31.12
C ALA A 394 24.05 11.92 -31.33
N CYS A 395 25.06 12.71 -30.99
CA CYS A 395 25.03 14.15 -31.15
C CYS A 395 26.38 14.73 -31.58
N THR A 396 26.34 15.98 -32.04
CA THR A 396 27.56 16.76 -32.25
C THR A 396 28.23 17.06 -30.91
N ALA A 397 29.47 17.56 -30.93
CA ALA A 397 30.17 18.01 -29.72
C ALA A 397 29.44 19.16 -28.97
N LYS A 398 28.45 19.80 -29.61
CA LYS A 398 27.59 20.83 -29.01
C LYS A 398 26.29 20.26 -28.44
N GLY A 399 26.07 18.95 -28.50
CA GLY A 399 24.85 18.28 -28.04
C GLY A 399 23.68 18.31 -29.02
N GLU A 400 23.90 18.72 -30.28
CA GLU A 400 22.85 18.73 -31.30
C GLU A 400 22.63 17.32 -31.85
N PRO A 401 21.40 16.77 -31.84
CA PRO A 401 21.15 15.40 -32.28
C PRO A 401 21.54 15.17 -33.74
N ILE A 402 22.24 14.06 -33.99
CA ILE A 402 22.55 13.57 -35.32
C ILE A 402 21.38 12.71 -35.81
N LYS A 403 21.04 12.87 -37.09
CA LYS A 403 20.01 12.06 -37.76
C LYS A 403 20.61 11.31 -38.94
N GLU A 404 20.29 10.03 -39.05
CA GLU A 404 20.57 9.20 -40.21
C GLU A 404 19.23 8.84 -40.86
N ASN A 405 19.09 9.04 -42.18
CA ASN A 405 17.82 8.85 -42.91
C ASN A 405 16.62 9.60 -42.28
N ASN A 406 16.87 10.81 -41.76
CA ASN A 406 15.89 11.66 -41.08
C ASN A 406 15.33 11.08 -39.76
N GLN A 407 15.96 10.05 -39.19
CA GLN A 407 15.63 9.47 -37.89
C GLN A 407 16.74 9.75 -36.87
N TYR A 408 16.37 9.91 -35.60
CA TYR A 408 17.35 9.98 -34.52
C TYR A 408 18.11 8.67 -34.41
N VAL A 409 19.39 8.76 -34.08
CA VAL A 409 20.23 7.59 -33.83
C VAL A 409 20.34 7.37 -32.33
N PHE A 410 19.76 6.27 -31.86
CA PHE A 410 19.80 5.83 -30.47
C PHE A 410 20.97 4.85 -30.28
N VAL A 411 21.76 5.06 -29.23
CA VAL A 411 22.93 4.25 -28.88
C VAL A 411 22.70 3.43 -27.62
N ILE A 412 21.98 4.00 -26.65
CA ILE A 412 21.56 3.33 -25.40
C ILE A 412 20.08 3.59 -25.22
N GLU A 413 19.34 2.56 -24.79
CA GLU A 413 17.89 2.62 -24.60
C GLU A 413 17.52 1.85 -23.32
N TRP A 414 17.11 2.59 -22.29
CA TRP A 414 16.57 2.06 -21.04
C TRP A 414 15.12 2.50 -20.91
N TYR A 415 14.21 1.69 -21.43
CA TYR A 415 12.78 2.00 -21.40
C TYR A 415 12.18 1.49 -20.09
N TYR A 416 11.35 2.29 -19.43
CA TYR A 416 10.78 1.96 -18.12
C TYR A 416 11.87 1.50 -17.14
N LEU A 417 12.79 2.41 -16.85
CA LEU A 417 13.77 2.22 -15.77
C LEU A 417 13.01 1.86 -14.49
N SER A 418 13.47 0.81 -13.81
CA SER A 418 12.76 0.25 -12.65
C SER A 418 13.55 0.43 -11.38
N ASN A 419 14.69 -0.24 -11.24
CA ASN A 419 15.49 -0.17 -10.02
C ASN A 419 17.00 -0.40 -10.20
N LEU A 420 17.74 -0.06 -9.15
CA LEU A 420 19.11 -0.43 -8.86
C LEU A 420 19.11 -1.42 -7.70
N THR A 421 19.53 -2.65 -7.95
CA THR A 421 19.70 -3.68 -6.90
C THR A 421 21.17 -4.01 -6.69
N PRO A 422 21.62 -4.34 -5.45
CA PRO A 422 23.02 -4.68 -5.21
C PRO A 422 23.47 -5.91 -6.01
N ASN A 423 24.58 -5.80 -6.73
CA ASN A 423 25.21 -6.94 -7.42
C ASN A 423 26.22 -7.60 -6.48
N LYS A 424 25.77 -8.64 -5.76
CA LYS A 424 26.53 -9.33 -4.69
C LYS A 424 27.50 -10.38 -5.20
#